data_AF-A0A2U2MQU3-F1
#
_entry.id   AF-A0A2U2MQU3-F1
#
_cell.length_a   1.000
_cell.length_b   1.000
_cell.length_c   1.000
_cell.angle_alpha   90.00
_cell.angle_beta   90.00
_cell.angle_gamma   90.00
#
_symmetry.space_group_name_H-M   'P 1'
#
loop_
_entity.id
_entity.type
_entity.pdbx_description
1 polymer ?
#
loop_
_entity_poly.entity_id
_entity_poly.type
_entity_poly.pdbx_seq_one_letter_code
_entity_poly.pdbx_strand_id
1 'polypeptide(L)'
;MTLEDLISLSERCLQIVSGLDEDLEEDARDMIFVGEPDLAIADTLGIAYSHPDLYAKFPDEVYELAKDPDYTAIHRYLDLLEKYREN
;
A
#
# COMPACT_ATOMS: atom_id res chain seq x y z
N MET A 1 4.83 7.34 12.82
CA MET A 1 4.45 8.04 11.57
C MET A 1 3.28 8.96 11.90
N THR A 2 3.22 10.18 11.36
CA THR A 2 2.03 11.04 11.52
C THR A 2 0.95 10.69 10.51
N LEU A 3 -0.27 11.24 10.66
CA LEU A 3 -1.34 11.05 9.66
C LEU A 3 -0.96 11.66 8.31
N GLU A 4 -0.32 12.84 8.30
CA GLU A 4 0.13 13.49 7.07
C GLU A 4 1.19 12.65 6.33
N ASP A 5 2.12 12.03 7.07
CA ASP A 5 3.11 11.11 6.50
C ASP A 5 2.43 9.88 5.87
N LEU A 6 1.40 9.33 6.53
CA LEU A 6 0.62 8.18 6.03
C LEU A 6 -0.16 8.53 4.76
N ILE A 7 -0.77 9.72 4.71
CA ILE A 7 -1.45 10.22 3.51
C ILE A 7 -0.44 10.33 2.37
N SER A 8 0.69 10.99 2.58
CA SER A 8 1.72 11.11 1.54
C SER A 8 2.27 9.74 1.10
N LEU A 9 2.40 8.80 2.02
CA LEU A 9 2.81 7.43 1.71
C LEU A 9 1.76 6.71 0.85
N SER A 10 0.48 6.80 1.19
CA SER A 10 -0.60 6.19 0.42
C SER A 10 -0.71 6.74 -1.01
N GLU A 11 -0.52 8.04 -1.21
CA GLU A 11 -0.48 8.66 -2.55
C GLU A 11 0.67 8.12 -3.41
N ARG A 12 1.86 7.94 -2.81
CA ARG A 12 3.00 7.31 -3.49
C ARG A 12 2.71 5.85 -3.86
N CYS A 13 2.01 5.13 -3.00
CA CYS A 13 1.59 3.74 -3.26
C CYS A 13 0.62 3.67 -4.43
N LEU A 14 -0.36 4.58 -4.49
CA LEU A 14 -1.34 4.65 -5.56
C LEU A 14 -0.69 4.89 -6.94
N GLN A 15 0.37 5.69 -6.99
CA GLN A 15 1.12 5.92 -8.24
C GLN A 15 1.78 4.65 -8.80
N ILE A 16 2.13 3.68 -7.94
CA ILE A 16 2.78 2.43 -8.37
C ILE A 16 1.82 1.54 -9.14
N VAL A 17 0.55 1.54 -8.73
CA VAL A 17 -0.50 0.68 -9.28
C VAL A 17 -1.43 1.41 -10.25
N SER A 18 -1.07 2.63 -10.63
CA SER A 18 -1.90 3.48 -11.48
C SER A 18 -2.18 2.86 -12.85
N GLY A 19 -3.44 2.86 -13.25
CA GLY A 19 -3.97 2.28 -14.49
C GLY A 19 -4.15 0.77 -14.45
N LEU A 20 -4.03 0.12 -13.29
CA LEU A 20 -4.20 -1.34 -13.18
C LEU A 20 -5.62 -1.75 -12.77
N ASP A 21 -6.26 -0.95 -11.91
CA ASP A 21 -7.63 -1.17 -11.44
C ASP A 21 -8.28 0.17 -11.07
N GLU A 22 -9.06 0.74 -11.99
CA GLU A 22 -9.64 2.08 -11.82
C GLU A 22 -10.64 2.15 -10.66
N ASP A 23 -11.40 1.08 -10.41
CA ASP A 23 -12.41 1.01 -9.35
C ASP A 23 -11.70 1.01 -7.98
N LEU A 24 -10.69 0.15 -7.79
CA LEU A 24 -9.93 0.12 -6.53
C LEU A 24 -9.05 1.36 -6.34
N GLU A 25 -8.59 2.01 -7.41
CA GLU A 25 -7.92 3.30 -7.30
C GLU A 25 -8.85 4.43 -6.84
N GLU A 26 -10.13 4.41 -7.23
CA GLU A 26 -11.14 5.34 -6.73
C GLU A 26 -11.40 5.10 -5.23
N ASP A 27 -11.63 3.85 -4.84
CA ASP A 27 -11.82 3.46 -3.44
C ASP A 27 -10.63 3.89 -2.56
N ALA A 28 -9.39 3.68 -3.01
CA ALA A 28 -8.19 4.10 -2.29
C ALA A 28 -8.11 5.63 -2.13
N ARG A 29 -8.56 6.43 -3.12
CA ARG A 29 -8.60 7.90 -3.00
C ARG A 29 -9.66 8.35 -1.99
N ASP A 30 -10.81 7.69 -1.96
CA ASP A 30 -11.86 7.97 -0.98
C ASP A 30 -11.39 7.64 0.45
N MET A 31 -10.68 6.53 0.65
CA MET A 31 -10.05 6.18 1.92
C MET A 31 -9.07 7.25 2.40
N ILE A 32 -8.23 7.78 1.52
CA ILE A 32 -7.34 8.91 1.85
C ILE A 32 -8.16 10.12 2.29
N PHE A 33 -9.23 10.45 1.56
CA PHE A 33 -10.07 11.60 1.84
C PHE A 33 -10.79 11.52 3.20
N VAL A 34 -11.26 10.32 3.59
CA VAL A 34 -11.94 10.10 4.88
C VAL A 34 -10.99 9.88 6.06
N GLY A 35 -9.67 9.88 5.83
CA GLY A 35 -8.66 9.76 6.87
C GLY A 35 -8.27 8.33 7.23
N GLU A 36 -8.44 7.39 6.30
CA GLU A 36 -8.07 5.97 6.39
C GLU A 36 -6.94 5.59 5.40
N PRO A 37 -5.80 6.30 5.37
CA PRO A 37 -4.74 6.09 4.38
C PRO A 37 -4.03 4.72 4.49
N ASP A 38 -4.09 4.07 5.66
CA ASP A 38 -3.56 2.72 5.85
C ASP A 38 -4.38 1.67 5.06
N LEU A 39 -5.69 1.86 4.96
CA LEU A 39 -6.55 1.03 4.12
C LEU A 39 -6.27 1.29 2.63
N ALA A 40 -6.05 2.54 2.24
CA ALA A 40 -5.64 2.86 0.87
C ALA A 40 -4.31 2.17 0.49
N ILE A 41 -3.33 2.12 1.40
CA ILE A 41 -2.09 1.35 1.20
C ILE A 41 -2.42 -0.15 1.03
N ALA A 42 -3.29 -0.71 1.87
CA ALA A 42 -3.69 -2.11 1.77
C ALA A 42 -4.37 -2.46 0.43
N ASP A 43 -5.18 -1.56 -0.12
CA ASP A 43 -5.83 -1.74 -1.42
C ASP A 43 -4.80 -1.72 -2.56
N THR A 44 -3.83 -0.79 -2.52
CA THR A 44 -2.74 -0.77 -3.51
C THR A 44 -1.88 -2.05 -3.46
N LEU A 45 -1.63 -2.60 -2.26
CA LEU A 45 -0.96 -3.90 -2.10
C LEU A 45 -1.82 -5.06 -2.61
N GLY A 46 -3.15 -4.94 -2.51
CA GLY A 46 -4.12 -5.87 -3.09
C GLY A 46 -4.09 -5.87 -4.62
N ILE A 47 -4.07 -4.69 -5.24
CA ILE A 47 -3.94 -4.55 -6.71
C ILE A 47 -2.62 -5.18 -7.19
N ALA A 48 -1.51 -4.93 -6.46
CA ALA A 48 -0.20 -5.49 -6.77
C ALA A 48 -0.13 -7.01 -6.69
N TYR A 49 -1.10 -7.70 -6.08
CA TYR A 49 -1.11 -9.17 -5.96
C TYR A 49 -1.06 -9.86 -7.33
N SER A 50 -1.72 -9.29 -8.34
CA SER A 50 -1.70 -9.78 -9.72
C SER A 50 -0.46 -9.34 -10.52
N HIS A 51 0.36 -8.46 -9.95
CA HIS A 51 1.56 -7.87 -10.56
C HIS A 51 2.74 -7.91 -9.57
N PRO A 52 3.30 -9.10 -9.27
CA PRO A 52 4.21 -9.25 -8.13
C PRO A 52 5.52 -8.48 -8.23
N ASP A 53 5.93 -8.07 -9.43
CA ASP A 53 7.08 -7.19 -9.66
C ASP A 53 6.88 -5.77 -9.08
N LEU A 54 5.63 -5.38 -8.81
CA LEU A 54 5.32 -4.08 -8.22
C LEU A 54 5.66 -4.04 -6.74
N TYR A 55 5.64 -5.16 -6.01
CA TYR A 55 5.99 -5.17 -4.58
C TYR A 55 7.41 -4.63 -4.32
N ALA A 56 8.35 -4.82 -5.25
CA ALA A 56 9.70 -4.26 -5.17
C ALA A 56 9.75 -2.73 -5.31
N LYS A 57 8.68 -2.11 -5.84
CA LYS A 57 8.58 -0.66 -6.09
C LYS A 57 7.94 0.08 -4.93
N PHE A 58 7.28 -0.63 -4.00
CA PHE A 58 6.67 0.01 -2.82
C PHE A 58 7.74 0.66 -1.94
N PRO A 59 7.44 1.83 -1.35
CA PRO A 59 8.37 2.49 -0.44
C PRO A 59 8.74 1.62 0.76
N ASP A 60 9.98 1.75 1.26
CA ASP A 60 10.47 1.03 2.44
C ASP A 60 9.58 1.27 3.67
N GLU A 61 8.95 2.43 3.76
CA GLU A 61 8.01 2.79 4.83
C GLU A 61 6.80 1.86 4.89
N VAL A 62 6.32 1.34 3.75
CA VAL A 62 5.23 0.34 3.70
C VAL A 62 5.68 -0.98 4.28
N TYR A 63 6.93 -1.37 4.01
CA TYR A 63 7.50 -2.58 4.58
C TYR A 63 7.66 -2.47 6.09
N GLU A 64 8.15 -1.33 6.60
CA GLU A 64 8.24 -1.11 8.05
C GLU A 64 6.86 -1.07 8.71
N LEU A 65 5.84 -0.50 8.06
CA LEU A 65 4.45 -0.58 8.52
C LEU A 65 3.93 -2.01 8.58
N ALA A 66 4.23 -2.83 7.55
CA ALA A 66 3.78 -4.22 7.49
C ALA A 66 4.36 -5.09 8.62
N LYS A 67 5.46 -4.69 9.25
CA LYS A 67 6.01 -5.41 10.42
C LYS A 67 5.23 -5.14 11.70
N ASP A 68 4.46 -4.06 11.75
CA ASP A 68 3.67 -3.69 12.92
C ASP A 68 2.28 -4.35 12.85
N PRO A 69 1.96 -5.30 13.74
CA PRO A 69 0.68 -6.00 13.72
C PRO A 69 -0.53 -5.08 14.00
N ASP A 70 -0.30 -3.89 14.59
CA ASP A 70 -1.37 -2.91 14.81
C ASP A 70 -1.88 -2.34 13.48
N TYR A 71 -1.05 -2.32 12.43
CA TYR A 71 -1.47 -2.02 11.05
C TYR A 71 -1.99 -3.27 10.34
N THR A 72 -3.02 -3.91 10.90
CA THR A 72 -3.51 -5.24 10.47
C THR A 72 -3.81 -5.32 8.96
N ALA A 73 -4.35 -4.25 8.36
CA ALA A 73 -4.67 -4.21 6.94
C ALA A 73 -3.42 -4.31 6.03
N ILE A 74 -2.29 -3.77 6.48
CA ILE A 74 -1.00 -3.80 5.77
C ILE A 74 -0.19 -5.04 6.18
N HIS A 75 -0.22 -5.40 7.47
CA HIS A 75 0.55 -6.51 8.06
C HIS A 75 0.35 -7.84 7.32
N ARG A 76 -0.88 -8.12 6.87
CA ARG A 76 -1.20 -9.33 6.10
C ARG A 76 -0.41 -9.50 4.79
N TYR A 77 0.22 -8.43 4.29
CA TYR A 77 1.04 -8.44 3.07
C TYR A 77 2.55 -8.55 3.35
N LEU A 78 2.97 -8.64 4.62
CA LEU A 78 4.38 -8.69 5.00
C LEU A 78 5.16 -9.77 4.24
N ASP A 79 4.65 -11.00 4.21
CA ASP A 79 5.29 -12.13 3.52
C ASP A 79 5.51 -11.86 2.01
N LEU A 80 4.57 -11.16 1.37
CA LEU A 80 4.67 -10.81 -0.05
C LEU A 80 5.70 -9.71 -0.26
N LEU A 81 5.68 -8.67 0.58
CA LEU A 81 6.67 -7.60 0.55
C LEU A 81 8.09 -8.15 0.75
N GLU A 82 8.30 -9.05 1.73
CA GLU A 82 9.61 -9.69 1.96
C GLU A 82 10.05 -10.52 0.76
N LYS A 83 9.14 -11.33 0.20
CA LYS A 83 9.45 -12.23 -0.91
C LYS A 83 9.91 -11.49 -2.16
N TYR A 84 9.36 -10.31 -2.44
CA TYR A 84 9.59 -9.59 -3.69
C TYR A 84 10.56 -8.41 -3.58
N ARG A 85 11.05 -8.08 -2.37
CA ARG A 85 11.93 -6.91 -2.15
C ARG A 85 13.29 -6.98 -2.86
N GLU A 86 13.80 -8.19 -3.11
CA GLU A 86 15.15 -8.42 -3.65
C GLU A 86 15.16 -8.83 -5.14
N ASN A 87 14.02 -8.79 -5.84
CA ASN A 87 13.92 -9.07 -7.28
C ASN A 87 14.08 -7.80 -8.11
#